data_AF-A0A453JC80-F1
#
_entry.id   AF-A0A453JC80-F1
#
_cell.length_a   1.000
_cell.length_b   1.000
_cell.length_c   1.000
_cell.angle_alpha   90.00
_cell.angle_beta   90.00
_cell.angle_gamma   90.00
#
_symmetry.space_group_name_H-M   'P 1'
#
loop_
_entity.id
_entity.type
_entity.pdbx_description
1 polymer ?
#
loop_
_entity_poly.entity_id
_entity_poly.type
_entity_poly.pdbx_seq_one_letter_code
_entity_poly.pdbx_strand_id
1 'polypeptide(L)'
;MDRRTLCLQYYTHYYDYYMWRRRLLAAILVCLAMYWYRINVRKRKRKSITYAPMFERDVERMSRLNRMYYGTKAHCISELRMRKYVFHKLCANLRRRGLLVDTFHVTVEEQVGMFVHVAGHN
;
A
#
# COMPACT_ATOMS: atom_id res chain seq x y z
N MET A 1 13.67 8.30 75.31
CA MET A 1 13.04 8.24 73.97
C MET A 1 12.30 6.92 73.86
N ASP A 2 11.02 6.97 73.52
CA ASP A 2 10.08 5.85 73.69
C ASP A 2 10.30 4.74 72.64
N ARG A 3 10.41 3.49 73.09
CA ARG A 3 10.72 2.33 72.25
C ARG A 3 9.64 2.09 71.18
N ARG A 4 8.43 2.61 71.40
CA ARG A 4 7.31 2.59 70.47
C ARG A 4 7.49 3.53 69.27
N THR A 5 8.11 4.70 69.45
CA THR A 5 8.30 5.65 68.34
C THR A 5 9.35 5.17 67.34
N LEU A 6 10.39 4.47 67.81
CA LEU A 6 11.43 3.87 66.96
C LEU A 6 10.87 2.74 66.07
N CYS A 7 9.97 1.91 66.61
CA CYS A 7 9.35 0.83 65.84
C CYS A 7 8.41 1.39 64.74
N LEU A 8 7.62 2.42 65.08
CA LEU A 8 6.74 3.08 64.10
C LEU A 8 7.54 3.76 62.98
N GLN A 9 8.64 4.45 63.32
CA GLN A 9 9.54 5.05 62.32
C GLN A 9 10.20 4.01 61.42
N TYR A 10 10.55 2.83 61.95
CA TYR A 10 11.07 1.72 61.16
C TYR A 10 10.02 1.19 60.18
N TYR A 11 8.78 0.99 60.64
CA TYR A 11 7.68 0.55 59.79
C TYR A 11 7.36 1.57 58.70
N THR A 12 7.28 2.87 59.01
CA THR A 12 7.02 3.91 57.99
C THR A 12 8.14 3.93 56.95
N HIS A 13 9.41 3.88 57.36
CA HIS A 13 10.54 3.87 56.44
C HIS A 13 10.57 2.59 55.57
N TYR A 14 10.17 1.45 56.13
CA TYR A 14 10.04 0.18 55.41
C TYR A 14 8.90 0.22 54.38
N TYR A 15 7.74 0.74 54.77
CA TYR A 15 6.60 0.90 53.87
C TYR A 15 6.89 1.92 52.77
N ASP A 16 7.55 3.03 53.08
CA ASP A 16 7.95 4.06 52.11
C ASP A 16 8.95 3.51 51.09
N TYR A 17 9.96 2.77 51.53
CA TYR A 17 10.91 2.09 50.64
C TYR A 17 10.23 1.09 49.71
N TYR A 18 9.32 0.28 50.26
CA TYR A 18 8.60 -0.73 49.49
C TYR A 18 7.60 -0.12 48.49
N MET A 19 6.89 0.94 48.91
CA MET A 19 5.99 1.71 48.05
C MET A 19 6.74 2.43 46.94
N TRP A 20 7.91 3.00 47.22
CA TRP A 20 8.76 3.64 46.22
C TRP A 20 9.27 2.63 45.19
N ARG A 21 9.75 1.46 45.64
CA ARG A 21 10.19 0.37 44.76
C ARG A 21 9.05 -0.13 43.86
N ARG A 22 7.84 -0.32 44.38
CA ARG A 22 6.66 -0.71 43.58
C ARG A 22 6.31 0.32 42.51
N ARG A 23 6.33 1.62 42.86
CA ARG A 23 6.05 2.70 41.90
C ARG A 23 7.11 2.79 40.80
N LEU A 24 8.38 2.59 41.13
CA LEU A 24 9.46 2.53 40.15
C LEU A 24 9.29 1.37 39.17
N LEU A 25 8.97 0.17 39.67
CA LEU A 25 8.73 -0.99 38.81
C LEU A 25 7.55 -0.76 37.87
N ALA A 26 6.45 -0.17 38.38
CA ALA A 26 5.31 0.20 37.56
C ALA A 26 5.70 1.21 36.47
N ALA A 27 6.47 2.24 36.82
CA ALA A 27 6.95 3.23 35.85
C ALA A 27 7.83 2.62 34.75
N ILE A 28 8.74 1.71 35.11
CA ILE A 28 9.59 0.98 34.15
C ILE A 28 8.73 0.15 33.19
N LEU A 29 7.75 -0.59 33.71
CA LEU A 29 6.84 -1.39 32.88
C LEU A 29 6.04 -0.52 31.89
N VAL A 30 5.54 0.63 32.34
CA VAL A 30 4.83 1.60 31.48
C VAL A 30 5.76 2.14 30.38
N CYS A 31 6.99 2.50 30.72
CA CYS A 31 7.99 2.97 29.74
C CYS A 31 8.33 1.89 28.71
N LEU A 32 8.49 0.63 29.13
CA LEU A 32 8.75 -0.50 28.24
C LEU A 32 7.56 -0.78 27.32
N ALA A 33 6.33 -0.76 27.85
CA ALA A 33 5.11 -0.92 27.06
C ALA A 33 4.95 0.20 26.02
N MET A 34 5.19 1.45 26.42
CA MET A 34 5.18 2.60 25.51
C MET A 34 6.25 2.48 24.42
N TYR A 35 7.47 2.08 24.79
CA TYR A 35 8.57 1.88 23.84
C TYR A 35 8.24 0.78 22.83
N TRP A 36 7.73 -0.36 23.31
CA TRP A 36 7.28 -1.47 22.47
C TRP A 36 6.15 -1.06 21.52
N TYR A 37 5.16 -0.29 22.02
CA TYR A 37 4.09 0.27 21.19
C TYR A 37 4.64 1.16 20.07
N ARG A 38 5.56 2.07 20.39
CA ARG A 38 6.22 2.95 19.40
C ARG A 38 6.97 2.16 18.32
N ILE A 39 7.71 1.11 18.71
CA ILE A 39 8.39 0.22 17.75
C ILE A 39 7.38 -0.45 16.82
N ASN A 40 6.29 -0.99 17.37
CA ASN A 40 5.28 -1.67 16.57
C ASN A 40 4.57 -0.74 15.59
N VAL A 41 4.23 0.48 16.02
CA VAL A 41 3.66 1.50 15.12
C VAL A 41 4.64 1.85 14.01
N ARG A 42 5.94 2.02 14.32
CA ARG A 42 6.97 2.25 13.29
C ARG A 42 7.10 1.07 12.33
N LYS A 43 7.08 -0.18 12.82
CA LYS A 43 7.11 -1.39 11.99
C LYS A 43 5.89 -1.48 11.06
N ARG A 44 4.69 -1.15 11.56
CA ARG A 44 3.47 -1.12 10.73
C ARG A 44 3.55 -0.06 9.64
N LYS A 45 4.04 1.15 9.96
CA LYS A 45 4.28 2.21 8.96
C LYS A 45 5.37 1.84 7.95
N ARG A 46 6.35 1.03 8.34
CA ARG A 46 7.45 0.53 7.49
C ARG A 46 7.13 -0.75 6.73
N LYS A 47 5.91 -1.31 6.85
CA LYS A 47 5.53 -2.42 5.97
C LYS A 47 5.55 -1.87 4.55
N SER A 48 6.61 -2.21 3.82
CA SER A 48 6.69 -1.96 2.40
C SER A 48 5.42 -2.49 1.77
N ILE A 49 4.84 -1.73 0.85
CA ILE A 49 3.80 -2.27 -0.01
C ILE A 49 4.46 -3.47 -0.70
N THR A 50 4.12 -4.68 -0.25
CA THR A 50 4.54 -5.88 -0.95
C THR A 50 3.81 -5.81 -2.28
N TYR A 51 4.54 -5.49 -3.34
CA TYR A 51 4.00 -5.55 -4.67
C TYR A 51 3.40 -6.94 -4.86
N ALA A 52 2.10 -6.99 -5.17
CA ALA A 52 1.46 -8.22 -5.60
C ALA A 52 2.30 -8.85 -6.73
N PRO A 53 2.32 -10.19 -6.85
CA PRO A 53 3.15 -10.90 -7.83
C PRO A 53 3.09 -10.20 -9.19
N MET A 54 4.22 -9.62 -9.60
CA MET A 54 4.29 -8.77 -10.80
C MET A 54 3.85 -9.53 -12.03
N PHE A 55 4.26 -10.80 -12.11
CA PHE A 55 3.87 -11.71 -13.17
C PHE A 55 2.36 -11.88 -13.30
N GLU A 56 1.65 -12.14 -12.20
CA GLU A 56 0.18 -12.30 -12.23
C GLU A 56 -0.52 -11.02 -12.68
N ARG A 57 -0.03 -9.86 -12.20
CA ARG A 57 -0.56 -8.55 -12.62
C ARG A 57 -0.32 -8.29 -14.10
N ASP A 58 0.86 -8.63 -14.62
CA ASP A 58 1.18 -8.45 -16.04
C ASP A 58 0.35 -9.38 -16.93
N VAL A 59 0.12 -10.62 -16.50
CA VAL A 59 -0.78 -11.57 -17.17
C VAL A 59 -2.21 -11.03 -17.21
N GLU A 60 -2.70 -10.51 -16.09
CA GLU A 60 -4.05 -9.96 -16.00
C GLU A 60 -4.20 -8.69 -16.85
N ARG A 61 -3.21 -7.80 -16.81
CA ARG A 61 -3.13 -6.60 -17.66
C ARG A 61 -3.20 -6.99 -19.14
N MET A 62 -2.34 -7.91 -19.57
CA MET A 62 -2.30 -8.38 -20.96
C MET A 62 -3.64 -9.00 -21.38
N SER A 63 -4.26 -9.81 -20.52
CA SER A 63 -5.58 -10.41 -20.77
C SER A 63 -6.67 -9.36 -20.95
N ARG A 64 -6.70 -8.33 -20.09
CA ARG A 64 -7.65 -7.21 -20.20
C ARG A 64 -7.47 -6.42 -21.49
N LEU A 65 -6.24 -6.07 -21.83
CA LEU A 65 -5.92 -5.35 -23.06
C LEU A 65 -6.29 -6.15 -24.31
N ASN A 66 -5.92 -7.43 -24.34
CA ASN A 66 -6.25 -8.34 -25.42
C ASN A 66 -7.78 -8.44 -25.61
N ARG A 67 -8.54 -8.50 -24.51
CA ARG A 67 -10.02 -8.49 -24.57
C ARG A 67 -10.57 -7.18 -25.14
N MET A 68 -9.95 -6.05 -24.81
CA MET A 68 -10.37 -4.71 -25.26
C MET A 68 -10.28 -4.52 -26.78
N TYR A 69 -9.12 -4.83 -27.39
CA TYR A 69 -8.88 -4.58 -28.83
C TYR A 69 -8.86 -5.84 -29.71
N TYR A 70 -8.78 -7.05 -29.15
CA TYR A 70 -8.93 -8.30 -29.91
C TYR A 70 -10.21 -9.08 -29.65
N GLY A 71 -11.03 -8.69 -28.66
CA GLY A 71 -12.32 -9.31 -28.35
C GLY A 71 -13.40 -9.17 -29.43
N THR A 72 -14.66 -9.41 -29.03
CA THR A 72 -15.81 -9.33 -29.95
C THR A 72 -16.00 -7.90 -30.47
N LYS A 73 -16.64 -7.76 -31.65
CA LYS A 73 -16.92 -6.44 -32.23
C LYS A 73 -17.73 -5.55 -31.28
N ALA A 74 -18.72 -6.13 -30.60
CA ALA A 74 -19.56 -5.41 -29.63
C ALA A 74 -18.74 -4.93 -28.42
N HIS A 75 -17.89 -5.80 -27.86
CA HIS A 75 -17.02 -5.43 -26.75
C HIS A 75 -16.04 -4.32 -27.14
N CYS A 76 -15.41 -4.42 -28.31
CA CYS A 76 -14.49 -3.38 -28.78
C CYS A 76 -15.20 -2.02 -28.96
N ILE A 77 -16.42 -2.01 -29.49
CA ILE A 77 -17.23 -0.78 -29.60
C ILE A 77 -17.64 -0.25 -28.22
N SER A 78 -17.98 -1.14 -27.28
CA SER A 78 -18.29 -0.74 -25.91
C SER A 78 -17.10 -0.06 -25.24
N GLU A 79 -15.93 -0.68 -25.31
CA GLU A 79 -14.74 -0.21 -24.59
C GLU A 79 -14.06 0.97 -25.27
N LEU A 80 -13.98 0.99 -26.60
CA LEU A 80 -13.19 1.95 -27.38
C LEU A 80 -14.05 2.91 -28.21
N ARG A 81 -15.38 2.80 -28.16
CA ARG A 81 -16.35 3.59 -28.97
C ARG A 81 -16.12 3.52 -30.49
N MET A 82 -15.35 2.54 -30.96
CA MET A 82 -15.04 2.35 -32.38
C MET A 82 -14.96 0.86 -32.74
N ARG A 83 -15.10 0.55 -34.03
CA ARG A 83 -14.94 -0.82 -34.52
C ARG A 83 -13.47 -1.24 -34.43
N LYS A 84 -13.23 -2.52 -34.12
CA LYS A 84 -11.89 -3.14 -34.04
C LYS A 84 -10.97 -2.79 -35.22
N TYR A 85 -11.48 -2.88 -36.45
CA TYR A 85 -10.68 -2.52 -37.64
C TYR A 85 -10.25 -1.04 -37.65
N VAL A 86 -11.13 -0.13 -37.23
CA VAL A 86 -10.85 1.31 -37.17
C VAL A 86 -9.77 1.58 -36.13
N PHE A 87 -9.87 0.94 -34.96
CA PHE A 87 -8.86 1.03 -33.91
C PHE A 87 -7.47 0.60 -34.40
N HIS A 88 -7.34 -0.60 -34.97
CA HIS A 88 -6.04 -1.08 -35.46
C HIS A 88 -5.49 -0.22 -36.61
N LYS A 89 -6.37 0.30 -37.48
CA LYS A 89 -5.98 1.24 -38.54
C LYS A 89 -5.47 2.57 -37.97
N LEU A 90 -6.09 3.08 -36.91
CA LEU A 90 -5.62 4.27 -36.19
C LEU A 90 -4.22 4.04 -35.60
N CYS A 91 -4.03 2.95 -34.84
CA CYS A 91 -2.74 2.60 -34.26
C CYS A 91 -1.64 2.46 -35.33
N ALA A 92 -1.94 1.77 -36.43
CA ALA A 92 -1.00 1.62 -37.55
C ALA A 92 -0.65 2.96 -38.21
N ASN A 93 -1.60 3.88 -38.36
CA ASN A 93 -1.35 5.22 -38.90
C ASN A 93 -0.48 6.07 -37.96
N LEU A 94 -0.74 6.02 -36.65
CA LEU A 94 0.06 6.75 -35.66
C LEU A 94 1.50 6.23 -35.62
N ARG A 95 1.66 4.89 -35.66
CA ARG A 95 2.98 4.24 -35.74
C ARG A 95 3.71 4.60 -37.04
N ARG A 96 3.04 4.49 -38.20
CA ARG A 96 3.65 4.79 -39.51
C ARG A 96 4.10 6.25 -39.64
N ARG A 97 3.36 7.18 -39.04
CA ARG A 97 3.69 8.61 -39.05
C ARG A 97 4.73 9.00 -37.99
N GLY A 98 5.21 8.06 -37.18
CA GLY A 98 6.14 8.35 -36.09
C GLY A 98 5.54 9.19 -34.96
N LEU A 99 4.20 9.28 -34.87
CA LEU A 99 3.51 10.05 -33.83
C LEU A 99 3.50 9.30 -32.50
N LEU A 100 3.49 7.98 -32.56
CA LEU A 100 3.64 7.09 -31.41
C LEU A 100 4.60 5.97 -31.76
N VAL A 101 5.38 5.54 -30.77
CA VAL A 101 6.36 4.47 -30.89
C VAL A 101 6.13 3.48 -29.75
N ASP A 102 6.36 2.21 -30.02
CA ASP A 102 6.35 1.17 -28.99
C ASP A 102 7.47 1.45 -27.98
N THR A 103 7.15 1.36 -26.69
CA THR A 103 8.13 1.43 -25.60
C THR A 103 8.45 0.04 -25.10
N PHE A 104 9.47 -0.10 -24.26
CA PHE A 104 9.85 -1.40 -23.68
C PHE A 104 8.70 -2.10 -22.91
N HIS A 105 7.76 -1.34 -22.34
CA HIS A 105 6.68 -1.87 -21.49
C HIS A 105 5.26 -1.67 -22.04
N VAL A 106 5.10 -0.90 -23.12
CA VAL A 106 3.78 -0.44 -23.60
C VAL A 106 3.79 -0.28 -25.12
N THR A 107 2.91 -1.00 -25.81
CA THR A 107 2.74 -0.89 -27.27
C THR A 107 1.90 0.33 -27.65
N VAL A 108 1.96 0.76 -28.92
CA VAL A 108 1.10 1.83 -29.44
C VAL A 108 -0.38 1.49 -29.27
N GLU A 109 -0.77 0.23 -29.49
CA GLU A 109 -2.16 -0.21 -29.27
C GLU A 109 -2.58 -0.03 -27.82
N GLU A 110 -1.72 -0.34 -26.86
CA GLU A 110 -2.04 -0.12 -25.46
C GLU A 110 -2.13 1.37 -25.12
N GLN A 111 -1.18 2.19 -25.59
CA GLN A 111 -1.21 3.65 -25.37
C GLN A 111 -2.51 4.28 -25.90
N VAL A 112 -2.85 3.99 -27.16
CA VAL A 112 -4.07 4.49 -27.81
C VAL A 112 -5.30 3.89 -27.15
N GLY A 113 -5.28 2.60 -26.82
CA GLY A 113 -6.38 1.90 -26.18
C GLY A 113 -6.74 2.50 -24.82
N MET A 114 -5.75 2.75 -23.97
CA MET A 114 -5.94 3.41 -22.68
C MET A 114 -6.51 4.82 -22.86
N PHE A 115 -5.96 5.62 -23.78
CA PHE A 115 -6.44 6.97 -24.04
C PHE A 115 -7.90 7.00 -24.51
N VAL A 116 -8.21 6.21 -25.54
CA VAL A 116 -9.55 6.14 -26.14
C VAL A 116 -10.57 5.61 -25.13
N HIS A 117 -10.20 4.61 -24.33
CA HIS A 117 -11.07 4.07 -23.29
C HIS A 117 -11.42 5.15 -22.26
N VAL A 118 -10.43 5.89 -21.75
CA VAL A 118 -10.69 6.97 -20.78
C VAL A 118 -11.50 8.11 -21.42
N ALA A 119 -11.12 8.56 -22.61
CA ALA A 119 -11.80 9.66 -23.29
C ALA A 119 -13.22 9.30 -23.77
N GLY A 120 -13.50 8.03 -24.05
CA GLY A 120 -14.79 7.55 -24.53
C GLY A 120 -15.80 7.20 -23.43
N HIS A 121 -15.38 7.27 -22.16
CA HIS A 121 -16.21 6.95 -20.99
C HIS A 121 -16.26 8.06 -19.94
N ASN A 122 -15.52 9.15 -20.15
CA ASN A 122 -15.71 10.43 -19.44
C ASN A 122 -16.73 11.30 -20.17
#